data_AF-A0A2E0M869-F1
#
_entry.id   AF-A0A2E0M869-F1
#
_cell.length_a   1.000
_cell.length_b   1.000
_cell.length_c   1.000
_cell.angle_alpha   90.00
_cell.angle_beta   90.00
_cell.angle_gamma   90.00
#
_symmetry.space_group_name_H-M   'P 1'
#
loop_
_entity.id
_entity.type
_entity.pdbx_description
1 polymer ?
#
loop_
_entity_poly.entity_id
_entity_poly.type
_entity_poly.pdbx_seq_one_letter_code
_entity_poly.pdbx_strand_id
1 'polypeptide(L)'
;MAITENVINGSDSNTYNFTFPIIENDDVKVQLKEYDPTQPPASQYISQVTVTAFDVLTSPARVVFQAISAETDYQDTNGNVKTTSSNGYQVVIRIFRETDIDASVATIYPGSAIRAEDLNENFKQLLFNAQEIDAELDDIFAGFFPDNTIPGAAIQDQALTTNKIKDLAVTTGKVADAAITPAKLSIDYTEEAPSNGKQYARKDDAWSEVLPTTSSGDSPPSNPTDGLIWYDSDSGKTFVYYVDTNSSQWVELSPSWTGGIADDEVTTAKIADDAVTSAKLDPGIIFVPTGAITAFGGSTAPTGYLECNGQSTSGYAALAAVVGANVPDLRGEFIRGWANTSSTDSGRSLGSFQNDAFESHDHTLGSEGSHSHSINNNGNHNHSLGAVGNHTHSYYNRNSRGDGDTDDDTNIADDGTTTRNTGGGGSHSHSVGNAGTHSHSMGSAGSHTHTVSNSGGSETRPRNIALMYIIKT
;
A
#
# COMPACT_ATOMS: atom_id res chain seq x y z
N MET A 1 64.82 12.27 -68.25
CA MET A 1 66.08 11.79 -67.64
C MET A 1 65.73 10.92 -66.45
N ALA A 2 66.34 9.75 -66.33
CA ALA A 2 66.12 8.85 -65.20
C ALA A 2 67.38 8.78 -64.32
N ILE A 3 67.17 8.48 -63.03
CA ILE A 3 68.18 8.59 -61.97
C ILE A 3 68.23 7.29 -61.18
N THR A 4 69.29 6.50 -61.38
CA THR A 4 69.68 5.40 -60.48
C THR A 4 70.69 5.93 -59.46
N GLU A 5 70.52 5.63 -58.18
CA GLU A 5 71.38 6.16 -57.11
C GLU A 5 71.87 5.09 -56.11
N ASN A 6 73.03 5.36 -55.51
CA ASN A 6 73.57 4.68 -54.33
C ASN A 6 73.88 5.74 -53.27
N VAL A 7 73.33 5.57 -52.06
CA VAL A 7 73.64 6.43 -50.91
C VAL A 7 74.56 5.66 -49.96
N ILE A 8 75.73 6.23 -49.66
CA ILE A 8 76.82 5.59 -48.92
C ILE A 8 77.27 6.52 -47.79
N ASN A 9 77.53 5.99 -46.61
CA ASN A 9 78.07 6.79 -45.51
C ASN A 9 79.54 7.18 -45.77
N GLY A 10 79.90 8.42 -45.44
CA GLY A 10 81.30 8.83 -45.42
C GLY A 10 82.10 8.00 -44.41
N SER A 11 83.38 7.76 -44.70
CA SER A 11 84.22 6.85 -43.91
C SER A 11 85.67 7.32 -43.74
N ASP A 12 85.92 8.61 -43.88
CA ASP A 12 87.26 9.22 -43.91
C ASP A 12 88.17 8.57 -44.97
N SER A 13 87.53 8.05 -46.03
CA SER A 13 88.14 7.50 -47.24
C SER A 13 87.86 8.45 -48.41
N ASN A 14 88.76 8.48 -49.39
CA ASN A 14 88.53 9.15 -50.67
C ASN A 14 87.93 8.21 -51.74
N THR A 15 87.74 6.92 -51.43
CA THR A 15 87.35 5.90 -52.39
C THR A 15 86.08 5.18 -51.94
N TYR A 16 85.06 5.12 -52.81
CA TYR A 16 83.77 4.49 -52.54
C TYR A 16 83.31 3.62 -53.70
N ASN A 17 82.96 2.38 -53.39
CA ASN A 17 82.44 1.44 -54.39
C ASN A 17 80.98 1.75 -54.68
N PHE A 18 80.58 1.57 -55.94
CA PHE A 18 79.18 1.62 -56.34
C PHE A 18 78.91 0.52 -57.36
N THR A 19 77.66 0.13 -57.50
CA THR A 19 77.26 -0.85 -58.52
C THR A 19 76.28 -0.18 -59.46
N PHE A 20 76.69 0.01 -60.71
CA PHE A 20 75.79 0.31 -61.83
C PHE A 20 75.96 -0.77 -62.91
N PRO A 21 74.90 -1.28 -63.53
CA PRO A 21 74.99 -2.37 -64.51
C PRO A 21 75.87 -2.05 -65.73
N ILE A 22 75.87 -0.79 -66.20
CA ILE A 22 76.73 -0.25 -67.28
C ILE A 22 77.13 1.17 -66.88
N ILE A 23 78.40 1.53 -67.12
CA ILE A 23 78.99 2.81 -66.70
C ILE A 23 79.52 3.54 -67.92
N GLU A 24 78.93 4.70 -68.21
CA GLU A 24 79.55 5.76 -68.99
C GLU A 24 80.01 6.82 -67.96
N ASN A 25 81.30 7.15 -67.98
CA ASN A 25 81.89 7.98 -66.91
C ASN A 25 81.27 9.39 -66.84
N ASP A 26 80.81 9.91 -67.98
CA ASP A 26 80.23 11.26 -68.09
C ASP A 26 78.84 11.36 -67.44
N ASP A 27 78.14 10.23 -67.31
CA ASP A 27 76.79 10.17 -66.74
C ASP A 27 76.80 10.10 -65.21
N VAL A 28 77.93 9.69 -64.61
CA VAL A 28 78.07 9.58 -63.16
C VAL A 28 78.18 10.98 -62.54
N LYS A 29 77.29 11.27 -61.59
CA LYS A 29 77.27 12.48 -60.77
C LYS A 29 77.43 12.10 -59.31
N VAL A 30 78.07 12.99 -58.55
CA VAL A 30 78.34 12.77 -57.13
C VAL A 30 77.92 13.99 -56.33
N GLN A 31 77.17 13.75 -55.26
CA GLN A 31 76.78 14.74 -54.28
C GLN A 31 77.21 14.30 -52.88
N LEU A 32 77.58 15.27 -52.06
CA LEU A 32 77.77 15.06 -50.62
C LEU A 32 76.65 15.79 -49.88
N LYS A 33 76.10 15.15 -48.86
CA LYS A 33 74.95 15.66 -48.12
C LYS A 33 75.17 15.54 -46.62
N GLU A 34 74.70 16.55 -45.88
CA GLU A 34 74.51 16.42 -44.45
C GLU A 34 73.17 15.72 -44.20
N TYR A 35 73.20 14.67 -43.39
CA TYR A 35 72.08 13.79 -43.08
C TYR A 35 71.81 13.79 -41.57
N ASP A 36 70.60 14.15 -41.20
CA ASP A 36 70.08 14.05 -39.83
C ASP A 36 69.01 12.94 -39.78
N PRO A 37 69.31 11.77 -39.18
CA PRO A 37 68.35 10.68 -39.08
C PRO A 37 67.16 10.99 -38.16
N THR A 38 67.23 12.08 -37.38
CA THR A 38 66.18 12.44 -36.43
C THR A 38 65.07 13.30 -37.04
N GLN A 39 65.29 13.85 -38.24
CA GLN A 39 64.27 14.60 -38.97
C GLN A 39 63.29 13.68 -39.71
N PRO A 40 62.07 14.16 -39.98
CA PRO A 40 61.15 13.46 -40.89
C PRO A 40 61.80 13.28 -42.27
N PRO A 41 61.48 12.22 -43.03
CA PRO A 41 62.19 11.84 -44.26
C PRO A 41 62.33 12.97 -45.30
N ALA A 42 61.32 13.83 -45.42
CA ALA A 42 61.35 15.00 -46.31
C ALA A 42 62.38 16.09 -45.92
N SER A 43 62.99 16.01 -44.75
CA SER A 43 63.93 17.00 -44.20
C SER A 43 65.20 16.39 -43.61
N GLN A 44 65.45 15.10 -43.86
CA GLN A 44 66.65 14.41 -43.38
C GLN A 44 67.94 14.93 -44.03
N TYR A 45 67.87 15.43 -45.26
CA TYR A 45 69.01 16.07 -45.91
C TYR A 45 69.01 17.57 -45.60
N ILE A 46 69.98 18.02 -44.80
CA ILE A 46 70.07 19.40 -44.29
C ILE A 46 70.70 20.33 -45.33
N SER A 47 71.77 19.87 -45.96
CA SER A 47 72.51 20.61 -46.96
C SER A 47 73.16 19.65 -47.95
N GLN A 48 73.46 20.13 -49.16
CA GLN A 48 74.09 19.31 -50.21
C GLN A 48 75.05 20.13 -51.09
N VAL A 49 76.07 19.46 -51.62
CA VAL A 49 77.01 20.02 -52.59
C VAL A 49 77.27 19.01 -53.72
N THR A 50 77.25 19.51 -54.96
CA THR A 50 77.69 18.73 -56.12
C THR A 50 79.21 18.75 -56.20
N VAL A 51 79.81 17.58 -56.32
CA VAL A 51 81.26 17.42 -56.44
C VAL A 51 81.63 17.31 -57.90
N THR A 52 82.56 18.14 -58.36
CA THR A 52 83.10 18.10 -59.74
C THR A 52 84.51 17.54 -59.81
N ALA A 53 85.19 17.40 -58.66
CA ALA A 53 86.57 16.93 -58.56
C ALA A 53 86.60 15.47 -58.09
N PHE A 54 86.32 14.54 -59.01
CA PHE A 54 86.37 13.10 -58.76
C PHE A 54 86.71 12.35 -60.04
N ASP A 55 87.27 11.15 -59.89
CA ASP A 55 87.48 10.20 -60.98
C ASP A 55 86.52 9.02 -60.83
N VAL A 56 86.11 8.44 -61.95
CA VAL A 56 85.37 7.18 -62.01
C VAL A 56 86.29 6.08 -62.54
N LEU A 57 86.49 5.03 -61.74
CA LEU A 57 87.21 3.83 -62.15
C LEU A 57 86.20 2.70 -62.36
N THR A 58 86.31 1.97 -63.46
CA THR A 58 85.32 0.96 -63.87
C THR A 58 85.70 -0.47 -63.55
N SER A 59 86.91 -0.72 -63.03
CA SER A 59 87.38 -2.07 -62.67
C SER A 59 88.23 -2.08 -61.39
N PRO A 60 87.62 -2.31 -60.20
CA PRO A 60 86.18 -2.35 -59.94
C PRO A 60 85.55 -0.95 -59.92
N ALA A 61 84.23 -0.88 -60.08
CA ALA A 61 83.44 0.36 -60.09
C ALA A 61 83.57 1.15 -58.78
N ARG A 62 84.26 2.29 -58.82
CA ARG A 62 84.47 3.17 -57.67
C ARG A 62 84.60 4.63 -58.08
N VAL A 63 84.12 5.52 -57.20
CA VAL A 63 84.40 6.95 -57.25
C VAL A 63 85.62 7.22 -56.38
N VAL A 64 86.58 7.97 -56.92
CA VAL A 64 87.77 8.44 -56.19
C VAL A 64 87.73 9.96 -56.15
N PHE A 65 87.57 10.52 -54.95
CA PHE A 65 87.58 11.96 -54.74
C PHE A 65 89.00 12.52 -54.84
N GLN A 66 89.11 13.67 -55.50
CA GLN A 66 90.39 14.36 -55.67
C GLN A 66 90.68 15.28 -54.49
N ALA A 67 91.96 15.63 -54.32
CA ALA A 67 92.37 16.66 -53.36
C ALA A 67 91.73 18.02 -53.70
N ILE A 68 91.33 18.75 -52.66
CA ILE A 68 90.65 20.05 -52.76
C ILE A 68 91.48 21.14 -52.09
N SER A 69 91.30 22.39 -52.52
CA SER A 69 92.14 23.53 -52.11
C SER A 69 91.94 23.98 -50.65
N ALA A 70 90.83 23.58 -50.02
CA ALA A 70 90.52 23.88 -48.63
C ALA A 70 89.54 22.83 -48.08
N GLU A 71 89.65 22.53 -46.78
CA GLU A 71 88.73 21.64 -46.08
C GLU A 71 87.30 22.19 -46.08
N THR A 72 86.33 21.30 -46.23
CA THR A 72 84.89 21.62 -46.23
C THR A 72 84.17 20.86 -45.12
N ASP A 73 82.88 21.14 -44.91
CA ASP A 73 82.04 20.36 -43.99
C ASP A 73 81.91 18.88 -44.40
N TYR A 74 82.28 18.53 -45.64
CA TYR A 74 82.08 17.19 -46.21
C TYR A 74 83.38 16.43 -46.46
N GLN A 75 84.50 17.12 -46.74
CA GLN A 75 85.76 16.51 -47.15
C GLN A 75 86.98 17.24 -46.57
N ASP A 76 88.05 16.48 -46.31
CA ASP A 76 89.38 17.04 -46.01
C ASP A 76 90.12 17.49 -47.28
N THR A 77 91.26 18.17 -47.11
CA THR A 77 92.08 18.65 -48.25
C THR A 77 92.63 17.52 -49.14
N ASN A 78 92.65 16.29 -48.65
CA ASN A 78 93.13 15.12 -49.38
C ASN A 78 92.01 14.41 -50.16
N GLY A 79 90.78 14.93 -50.11
CA GLY A 79 89.61 14.37 -50.77
C GLY A 79 88.90 13.27 -49.96
N ASN A 80 89.30 13.01 -48.71
CA ASN A 80 88.60 12.02 -47.89
C ASN A 80 87.26 12.59 -47.43
N VAL A 81 86.18 11.84 -47.64
CA VAL A 81 84.83 12.22 -47.19
C VAL A 81 84.67 11.93 -45.72
N LYS A 82 84.32 12.96 -44.95
CA LYS A 82 84.15 12.91 -43.50
C LYS A 82 83.02 11.95 -43.11
N THR A 83 83.08 11.38 -41.93
CA THR A 83 81.95 10.65 -41.32
C THR A 83 80.87 11.59 -40.77
N THR A 84 81.29 12.75 -40.24
CA THR A 84 80.42 13.75 -39.59
C THR A 84 80.87 15.15 -40.02
N SER A 85 79.91 16.05 -40.27
CA SER A 85 80.18 17.44 -40.59
C SER A 85 80.56 18.26 -39.37
N SER A 86 81.08 19.47 -39.58
CA SER A 86 81.37 20.40 -38.48
C SER A 86 80.13 20.85 -37.70
N ASN A 87 78.94 20.68 -38.29
CA ASN A 87 77.64 20.95 -37.66
C ASN A 87 77.11 19.75 -36.85
N GLY A 88 77.82 18.61 -36.83
CA GLY A 88 77.44 17.42 -36.07
C GLY A 88 76.48 16.48 -36.80
N TYR A 89 76.21 16.71 -38.09
CA TYR A 89 75.37 15.84 -38.92
C TYR A 89 76.18 14.74 -39.60
N GLN A 90 75.55 13.61 -39.92
CA GLN A 90 76.22 12.55 -40.67
C GLN A 90 76.49 13.01 -42.09
N VAL A 91 77.66 12.70 -42.66
CA VAL A 91 77.93 12.99 -44.06
C VAL A 91 77.69 11.74 -44.89
N VAL A 92 76.82 11.87 -45.88
CA VAL A 92 76.49 10.80 -46.83
C VAL A 92 76.81 11.22 -48.25
N ILE A 93 77.17 10.23 -49.05
CA ILE A 93 77.58 10.36 -50.45
C ILE A 93 76.45 9.81 -51.28
N ARG A 94 75.90 10.63 -52.17
CA ARG A 94 74.95 10.20 -53.19
C ARG A 94 75.70 10.10 -54.51
N ILE A 95 75.92 8.86 -54.96
CA ILE A 95 76.45 8.56 -56.28
C ILE A 95 75.26 8.20 -57.15
N PHE A 96 74.99 8.96 -58.20
CA PHE A 96 73.86 8.72 -59.09
C PHE A 96 74.29 8.88 -60.54
N ARG A 97 73.53 8.28 -61.46
CA ARG A 97 73.69 8.55 -62.89
C ARG A 97 72.52 9.39 -63.39
N GLU A 98 72.80 10.36 -64.23
CA GLU A 98 71.76 11.07 -65.00
C GLU A 98 71.84 10.58 -66.43
N THR A 99 70.88 9.76 -66.84
CA THR A 99 70.83 9.24 -68.21
C THR A 99 69.70 9.91 -68.99
N ASP A 100 70.01 10.36 -70.20
CA ASP A 100 69.00 10.90 -71.11
C ASP A 100 68.24 9.76 -71.80
N ILE A 101 67.02 9.54 -71.32
CA ILE A 101 66.08 8.55 -71.85
C ILE A 101 64.99 9.19 -72.73
N ASP A 102 65.02 10.51 -72.90
CA ASP A 102 63.94 11.28 -73.51
C ASP A 102 64.18 11.46 -75.02
N ALA A 103 63.92 10.37 -75.77
CA ALA A 103 63.86 10.23 -77.23
C ALA A 103 65.10 9.69 -77.96
N SER A 104 64.85 8.82 -78.95
CA SER A 104 65.86 8.17 -79.81
C SER A 104 66.81 9.20 -80.43
N VAL A 105 68.12 9.04 -80.22
CA VAL A 105 69.16 9.92 -80.77
C VAL A 105 69.08 10.00 -82.30
N ALA A 106 68.64 8.93 -82.98
CA ALA A 106 68.42 8.91 -84.43
C ALA A 106 67.06 8.32 -84.86
N THR A 107 66.29 9.06 -85.66
CA THR A 107 65.07 8.56 -86.30
C THR A 107 65.41 7.91 -87.66
N ILE A 108 65.26 6.58 -87.76
CA ILE A 108 65.56 5.82 -88.99
C ILE A 108 64.30 5.70 -89.87
N TYR A 109 64.36 6.20 -91.10
CA TYR A 109 63.27 6.05 -92.09
C TYR A 109 63.56 4.91 -93.09
N PRO A 110 62.53 4.27 -93.69
CA PRO A 110 62.71 3.25 -94.71
C PRO A 110 63.59 3.75 -95.87
N GLY A 111 64.67 3.02 -96.16
CA GLY A 111 65.64 3.38 -97.22
C GLY A 111 66.81 4.26 -96.77
N SER A 112 66.89 4.64 -95.49
CA SER A 112 68.04 5.39 -94.96
C SER A 112 69.31 4.54 -94.90
N ALA A 113 70.46 5.13 -95.17
CA ALA A 113 71.75 4.49 -94.90
C ALA A 113 71.99 4.51 -93.38
N ILE A 114 72.08 3.32 -92.78
CA ILE A 114 72.28 3.17 -91.33
C ILE A 114 73.77 3.22 -91.04
N ARG A 115 74.19 4.14 -90.16
CA ARG A 115 75.55 4.13 -89.60
C ARG A 115 75.56 3.23 -88.37
N ALA A 116 76.66 2.52 -88.16
CA ALA A 116 76.83 1.68 -86.98
C ALA A 116 76.75 2.51 -85.69
N GLU A 117 77.20 3.76 -85.72
CA GLU A 117 77.12 4.72 -84.61
C GLU A 117 75.68 5.02 -84.21
N ASP A 118 74.85 5.48 -85.16
CA ASP A 118 73.43 5.80 -84.92
C ASP A 118 72.63 4.61 -84.34
N LEU A 119 72.94 3.40 -84.82
CA LEU A 119 72.31 2.18 -84.35
C LEU A 119 72.78 1.81 -82.93
N ASN A 120 74.08 1.91 -82.66
CA ASN A 120 74.65 1.64 -81.34
C ASN A 120 74.14 2.62 -80.27
N GLU A 121 74.01 3.90 -80.58
CA GLU A 121 73.49 4.90 -79.65
C GLU A 121 72.00 4.66 -79.33
N ASN A 122 71.18 4.32 -80.33
CA ASN A 122 69.78 3.92 -80.07
C ASN A 122 69.69 2.64 -79.21
N PHE A 123 70.58 1.66 -79.41
CA PHE A 123 70.61 0.45 -78.58
C PHE A 123 71.05 0.73 -77.14
N LYS A 124 72.04 1.61 -76.94
CA LYS A 124 72.47 2.06 -75.60
C LYS A 124 71.33 2.76 -74.87
N GLN A 125 70.60 3.64 -75.55
CA GLN A 125 69.49 4.37 -74.92
C GLN A 125 68.32 3.45 -74.55
N LEU A 126 68.00 2.46 -75.38
CA LEU A 126 66.99 1.44 -75.04
C LEU A 126 67.42 0.62 -73.82
N LEU A 127 68.71 0.33 -73.70
CA LEU A 127 69.27 -0.40 -72.57
C LEU A 127 69.26 0.44 -71.29
N PHE A 128 69.57 1.74 -71.36
CA PHE A 128 69.43 2.64 -70.22
C PHE A 128 67.97 2.75 -69.77
N ASN A 129 67.02 2.93 -70.70
CA ASN A 129 65.60 2.98 -70.38
C ASN A 129 65.12 1.68 -69.70
N ALA A 130 65.50 0.50 -70.22
CA ALA A 130 65.14 -0.78 -69.62
C ALA A 130 65.71 -0.95 -68.19
N GLN A 131 66.92 -0.46 -67.93
CA GLN A 131 67.53 -0.56 -66.60
C GLN A 131 66.89 0.38 -65.57
N GLU A 132 66.53 1.60 -65.99
CA GLU A 132 65.86 2.56 -65.10
C GLU A 132 64.46 2.06 -64.73
N ILE A 133 63.73 1.46 -65.68
CA ILE A 133 62.45 0.80 -65.41
C ILE A 133 62.61 -0.38 -64.44
N ASP A 134 63.67 -1.18 -64.58
CA ASP A 134 63.94 -2.32 -63.69
C ASP A 134 64.23 -1.85 -62.25
N ALA A 135 65.01 -0.76 -62.11
CA ALA A 135 65.28 -0.13 -60.81
C ALA A 135 63.99 0.43 -60.16
N GLU A 136 63.14 1.11 -60.94
CA GLU A 136 61.84 1.61 -60.45
C GLU A 136 60.89 0.46 -60.05
N LEU A 137 60.91 -0.66 -60.77
CA LEU A 137 60.11 -1.84 -60.44
C LEU A 137 60.59 -2.53 -59.15
N ASP A 138 61.90 -2.63 -58.93
CA ASP A 138 62.46 -3.28 -57.73
C ASP A 138 62.06 -2.51 -56.46
N ASP A 139 62.07 -1.17 -56.49
CA ASP A 139 61.58 -0.32 -55.39
C ASP A 139 60.10 -0.53 -55.08
N ILE A 140 59.26 -0.69 -56.11
CA ILE A 140 57.83 -0.98 -55.95
C ILE A 140 57.59 -2.38 -55.34
N PHE A 141 58.37 -3.38 -55.76
CA PHE A 141 58.23 -4.76 -55.25
C PHE A 141 58.84 -4.96 -53.85
N ALA A 142 59.79 -4.11 -53.43
CA ALA A 142 60.34 -4.09 -52.08
C ALA A 142 59.37 -3.51 -51.03
N GLY A 143 58.22 -2.97 -51.45
CA GLY A 143 57.16 -2.50 -50.54
C GLY A 143 57.42 -1.15 -49.87
N PHE A 144 58.46 -0.42 -50.31
CA PHE A 144 58.73 0.94 -49.90
C PHE A 144 58.16 1.89 -50.95
N PHE A 145 56.91 2.35 -50.75
CA PHE A 145 56.50 3.59 -51.41
C PHE A 145 57.25 4.74 -50.71
N PRO A 146 58.02 5.57 -51.44
CA PRO A 146 58.67 6.73 -50.84
C PRO A 146 57.62 7.65 -50.20
N ASP A 147 58.01 8.41 -49.18
CA ASP A 147 57.10 9.33 -48.48
C ASP A 147 56.37 10.26 -49.48
N ASN A 148 55.07 10.50 -49.23
CA ASN A 148 54.19 11.34 -50.06
C ASN A 148 53.94 10.90 -51.52
N THR A 149 54.33 9.68 -51.92
CA THR A 149 54.14 9.22 -53.32
C THR A 149 52.73 8.71 -53.65
N ILE A 150 51.87 8.49 -52.66
CA ILE A 150 50.45 8.20 -52.89
C ILE A 150 49.70 9.54 -52.91
N PRO A 151 49.40 10.14 -54.08
CA PRO A 151 48.65 11.38 -54.13
C PRO A 151 47.23 11.15 -53.58
N GLY A 152 46.63 12.17 -52.98
CA GLY A 152 45.33 12.06 -52.30
C GLY A 152 44.15 11.58 -53.16
N ALA A 153 44.31 11.48 -54.49
CA ALA A 153 43.33 10.91 -55.41
C ALA A 153 43.64 9.46 -55.85
N ALA A 154 44.82 8.91 -55.54
CA ALA A 154 45.22 7.54 -55.91
C ALA A 154 44.50 6.47 -55.08
N ILE A 155 43.95 6.83 -53.92
CA ILE A 155 43.03 5.99 -53.16
C ILE A 155 41.61 6.48 -53.47
N GLN A 156 40.85 5.66 -54.22
CA GLN A 156 39.44 5.95 -54.46
C GLN A 156 38.67 5.99 -53.13
N ASP A 157 37.57 6.74 -53.10
CA ASP A 157 36.66 6.72 -51.95
C ASP A 157 36.26 5.26 -51.63
N GLN A 158 36.31 4.89 -50.35
CA GLN A 158 36.04 3.54 -49.84
C GLN A 158 36.96 2.42 -50.34
N ALA A 159 38.07 2.72 -51.04
CA ALA A 159 39.00 1.70 -51.50
C ALA A 159 39.67 0.93 -50.35
N LEU A 160 39.78 1.53 -49.16
CA LEU A 160 40.31 0.91 -47.95
C LEU A 160 39.15 0.39 -47.08
N THR A 161 38.75 -0.85 -47.31
CA THR A 161 37.68 -1.51 -46.56
C THR A 161 38.19 -2.13 -45.26
N THR A 162 37.29 -2.48 -44.34
CA THR A 162 37.61 -3.18 -43.09
C THR A 162 38.36 -4.50 -43.33
N ASN A 163 38.11 -5.20 -44.43
CA ASN A 163 38.86 -6.42 -44.76
C ASN A 163 40.32 -6.14 -45.17
N LYS A 164 40.61 -4.92 -45.65
CA LYS A 164 41.96 -4.50 -46.06
C LYS A 164 42.78 -3.95 -44.89
N ILE A 165 42.14 -3.57 -43.78
CA ILE A 165 42.80 -3.24 -42.51
C ILE A 165 42.51 -4.37 -41.52
N LYS A 166 43.45 -5.30 -41.32
CA LYS A 166 43.28 -6.38 -40.34
C LYS A 166 43.04 -5.82 -38.93
N ASP A 167 42.32 -6.56 -38.09
CA ASP A 167 42.17 -6.23 -36.67
C ASP A 167 43.55 -5.98 -36.03
N LEU A 168 43.65 -4.92 -35.23
CA LEU A 168 44.88 -4.44 -34.58
C LEU A 168 46.01 -3.99 -35.52
N ALA A 169 45.75 -3.84 -36.83
CA ALA A 169 46.77 -3.35 -37.76
C ALA A 169 47.15 -1.89 -37.51
N VAL A 170 46.24 -1.08 -36.95
CA VAL A 170 46.50 0.31 -36.52
C VAL A 170 46.81 0.29 -35.03
N THR A 171 48.09 0.45 -34.68
CA THR A 171 48.56 0.47 -33.29
C THR A 171 48.82 1.89 -32.82
N THR A 172 48.93 2.08 -31.50
CA THR A 172 49.27 3.38 -30.88
C THR A 172 50.63 3.93 -31.35
N GLY A 173 51.56 3.09 -31.79
CA GLY A 173 52.82 3.55 -32.40
C GLY A 173 52.69 4.03 -33.85
N LYS A 174 51.60 3.64 -34.55
CA LYS A 174 51.30 4.07 -35.94
C LYS A 174 50.45 5.35 -35.98
N VAL A 175 49.88 5.74 -34.86
CA VAL A 175 49.11 6.97 -34.69
C VAL A 175 49.90 7.85 -33.74
N ALA A 176 50.52 8.91 -34.24
CA ALA A 176 51.25 9.83 -33.37
C ALA A 176 50.32 10.43 -32.30
N ASP A 177 50.87 10.75 -31.12
CA ASP A 177 50.13 11.45 -30.08
C ASP A 177 49.56 12.76 -30.64
N ALA A 178 48.29 13.05 -30.33
CA ALA A 178 47.50 14.13 -30.91
C ALA A 178 47.25 14.11 -32.45
N ALA A 179 47.61 13.03 -33.17
CA ALA A 179 47.34 12.94 -34.61
C ALA A 179 45.84 12.89 -34.93
N ILE A 180 45.03 12.34 -34.02
CA ILE A 180 43.57 12.33 -34.10
C ILE A 180 43.03 13.43 -33.20
N THR A 181 42.65 14.55 -33.80
CA THR A 181 42.02 15.68 -33.10
C THR A 181 40.50 15.56 -33.17
N PRO A 182 39.74 16.16 -32.24
CA PRO A 182 38.28 16.30 -32.35
C PRO A 182 37.84 16.83 -33.72
N ALA A 183 38.56 17.81 -34.29
CA ALA A 183 38.31 18.34 -35.63
C ALA A 183 38.51 17.35 -36.79
N LYS A 184 39.22 16.24 -36.56
CA LYS A 184 39.45 15.14 -37.53
C LYS A 184 38.46 13.99 -37.35
N LEU A 185 37.68 14.00 -36.26
CA LEU A 185 36.62 13.06 -35.99
C LEU A 185 35.29 13.73 -36.39
N SER A 186 34.52 13.07 -37.25
CA SER A 186 33.24 13.60 -37.75
C SER A 186 32.18 13.69 -36.64
N ILE A 187 31.65 14.91 -36.44
CA ILE A 187 30.39 15.38 -35.82
C ILE A 187 29.87 14.83 -34.48
N ASP A 188 30.28 13.64 -34.04
CA ASP A 188 29.80 13.01 -32.79
C ASP A 188 30.85 12.99 -31.69
N TYR A 189 32.01 13.62 -31.89
CA TYR A 189 32.96 13.82 -30.80
C TYR A 189 32.50 14.99 -29.94
N THR A 190 31.71 14.68 -28.92
CA THR A 190 31.37 15.66 -27.88
C THR A 190 32.46 15.67 -26.82
N GLU A 191 33.06 16.83 -26.54
CA GLU A 191 34.03 16.96 -25.45
C GLU A 191 33.41 16.54 -24.11
N GLU A 192 34.23 15.93 -23.25
CA GLU A 192 33.85 15.57 -21.88
C GLU A 192 33.42 16.82 -21.08
N ALA A 193 32.52 16.65 -20.12
CA ALA A 193 32.09 17.74 -19.26
C ALA A 193 33.28 18.31 -18.43
N PRO A 194 33.28 19.62 -18.08
CA PRO A 194 34.35 20.21 -17.29
C PRO A 194 34.58 19.49 -15.95
N SER A 195 35.80 19.01 -15.72
CA SER A 195 36.19 18.33 -14.47
C SER A 195 36.51 19.34 -13.35
N ASN A 196 35.46 20.01 -12.85
CA ASN A 196 35.57 21.03 -11.80
C ASN A 196 34.61 20.80 -10.61
N GLY A 197 34.09 19.57 -10.46
CA GLY A 197 33.24 19.17 -9.33
C GLY A 197 31.80 19.67 -9.39
N LYS A 198 31.39 20.29 -10.50
CA LYS A 198 30.01 20.73 -10.77
C LYS A 198 29.29 19.72 -11.68
N GLN A 199 27.97 19.69 -11.62
CA GLN A 199 27.16 18.87 -12.53
C GLN A 199 26.84 19.68 -13.79
N TYR A 200 26.83 19.03 -14.95
CA TYR A 200 26.49 19.65 -16.23
C TYR A 200 25.45 18.80 -16.98
N ALA A 201 24.51 19.45 -17.66
CA ALA A 201 23.60 18.83 -18.60
C ALA A 201 23.74 19.49 -19.97
N ARG A 202 23.36 18.76 -21.03
CA ARG A 202 23.38 19.27 -22.41
C ARG A 202 22.04 19.05 -23.09
N LYS A 203 21.56 20.06 -23.80
CA LYS A 203 20.42 19.96 -24.73
C LYS A 203 20.86 20.14 -26.19
N ASP A 204 22.00 20.82 -26.40
CA ASP A 204 22.66 21.08 -27.67
C ASP A 204 24.18 20.81 -27.52
N ASP A 205 25.02 21.25 -28.46
CA ASP A 205 26.49 21.04 -28.48
C ASP A 205 27.28 21.74 -27.35
N ALA A 206 26.61 22.43 -26.41
CA ALA A 206 27.22 23.14 -25.30
C ALA A 206 26.81 22.56 -23.93
N TRP A 207 27.79 22.37 -23.04
CA TRP A 207 27.56 22.01 -21.64
C TRP A 207 27.00 23.20 -20.86
N SER A 208 25.88 23.00 -20.16
CA SER A 208 25.33 23.95 -19.20
C SER A 208 25.51 23.41 -17.79
N GLU A 209 26.03 24.23 -16.88
CA GLU A 209 26.06 23.89 -15.45
C GLU A 209 24.62 23.69 -14.96
N VAL A 210 24.38 22.60 -14.23
CA VAL A 210 23.14 22.34 -13.53
C VAL A 210 23.41 22.29 -12.05
N LEU A 211 22.49 22.87 -11.27
CA LEU A 211 22.54 22.75 -9.83
C LEU A 211 22.38 21.27 -9.45
N PRO A 212 23.12 20.78 -8.43
CA PRO A 212 22.96 19.41 -7.97
C PRO A 212 21.50 19.19 -7.60
N THR A 213 20.84 18.27 -8.29
CA THR A 213 19.40 18.00 -8.08
C THR A 213 19.16 17.12 -6.85
N THR A 214 20.21 16.48 -6.33
CA THR A 214 20.16 15.56 -5.20
C THR A 214 21.33 15.76 -4.25
N SER A 215 21.07 15.61 -2.95
CA SER A 215 22.05 15.64 -1.86
C SER A 215 21.71 14.53 -0.85
N SER A 216 22.69 14.06 -0.08
CA SER A 216 22.47 13.03 0.95
C SER A 216 23.23 13.37 2.24
N GLY A 217 22.61 13.16 3.40
CA GLY A 217 23.25 13.35 4.70
C GLY A 217 22.23 13.42 5.84
N ASP A 218 22.68 13.37 7.08
CA ASP A 218 21.81 13.31 8.28
C ASP A 218 21.18 14.66 8.65
N SER A 219 21.53 15.74 7.94
CA SER A 219 20.98 17.08 8.17
C SER A 219 20.68 17.76 6.84
N PRO A 220 19.60 18.58 6.79
CA PRO A 220 19.24 19.26 5.57
C PRO A 220 20.35 20.22 5.12
N PRO A 221 20.61 20.32 3.81
CA PRO A 221 21.52 21.31 3.23
C PRO A 221 21.23 22.73 3.75
N SER A 222 22.28 23.47 4.11
CA SER A 222 22.17 24.80 4.74
C SER A 222 21.83 25.94 3.79
N ASN A 223 22.04 25.76 2.48
CA ASN A 223 21.69 26.72 1.43
C ASN A 223 20.94 26.02 0.28
N PRO A 224 19.73 25.49 0.53
CA PRO A 224 18.99 24.77 -0.48
C PRO A 224 18.43 25.73 -1.54
N THR A 225 18.34 25.23 -2.77
CA THR A 225 17.70 25.93 -3.89
C THR A 225 16.33 25.30 -4.14
N ASP A 226 15.39 26.07 -4.68
CA ASP A 226 14.05 25.56 -4.99
C ASP A 226 14.15 24.34 -5.93
N GLY A 227 13.50 23.24 -5.55
CA GLY A 227 13.56 21.96 -6.25
C GLY A 227 14.72 21.03 -5.85
N LEU A 228 15.60 21.42 -4.91
CA LEU A 228 16.67 20.53 -4.43
C LEU A 228 16.10 19.30 -3.73
N ILE A 229 16.56 18.10 -4.10
CA ILE A 229 16.21 16.86 -3.42
C ILE A 229 17.27 16.53 -2.36
N TRP A 230 16.85 16.10 -1.19
CA TRP A 230 17.71 15.65 -0.10
C TRP A 230 17.26 14.29 0.40
N TYR A 231 18.18 13.32 0.43
CA TYR A 231 18.00 12.03 1.08
C TYR A 231 18.57 12.11 2.51
N ASP A 232 17.69 12.01 3.49
CA ASP A 232 18.08 11.90 4.88
C ASP A 232 18.58 10.49 5.15
N SER A 233 19.88 10.36 5.39
CA SER A 233 20.53 9.05 5.63
C SER A 233 20.18 8.44 6.98
N ASP A 234 19.68 9.22 7.93
CA ASP A 234 19.28 8.72 9.26
C ASP A 234 17.86 8.14 9.22
N SER A 235 16.90 8.89 8.66
CA SER A 235 15.51 8.46 8.57
C SER A 235 15.17 7.61 7.34
N GLY A 236 16.04 7.58 6.33
CA GLY A 236 15.80 6.90 5.05
C GLY A 236 14.74 7.58 4.17
N LYS A 237 14.36 8.81 4.51
CA LYS A 237 13.33 9.59 3.82
C LYS A 237 13.94 10.51 2.77
N THR A 238 13.14 10.83 1.75
CA THR A 238 13.55 11.76 0.70
C THR A 238 12.67 13.00 0.73
N PHE A 239 13.30 14.17 0.73
CA PHE A 239 12.67 15.48 0.79
C PHE A 239 12.99 16.31 -0.46
N VAL A 240 12.10 17.23 -0.81
CA VAL A 240 12.32 18.29 -1.80
C VAL A 240 12.21 19.64 -1.11
N TYR A 241 13.14 20.54 -1.39
CA TYR A 241 13.05 21.93 -0.94
C TYR A 241 12.08 22.68 -1.86
N TYR A 242 11.03 23.23 -1.28
CA TYR A 242 9.97 23.93 -2.01
C TYR A 242 9.87 25.38 -1.52
N VAL A 243 9.93 26.32 -2.45
CA VAL A 243 9.75 27.75 -2.22
C VAL A 243 8.43 28.18 -2.85
N ASP A 244 7.50 28.69 -2.03
CA ASP A 244 6.27 29.33 -2.52
C ASP A 244 6.37 30.86 -2.39
N THR A 245 5.28 31.58 -2.71
CA THR A 245 5.24 33.04 -2.66
C THR A 245 5.43 33.65 -1.26
N ASN A 246 5.39 32.83 -0.20
CA ASN A 246 5.27 33.26 1.20
C ASN A 246 6.21 32.51 2.16
N SER A 247 6.75 31.36 1.75
CA SER A 247 7.45 30.41 2.61
C SER A 247 8.48 29.58 1.84
N SER A 248 9.39 28.95 2.58
CA SER A 248 10.38 28.03 2.02
C SER A 248 10.61 26.90 3.01
N GLN A 249 10.49 25.66 2.57
CA GLN A 249 10.47 24.51 3.47
C GLN A 249 10.89 23.21 2.77
N TRP A 250 11.33 22.23 3.56
CA TRP A 250 11.54 20.86 3.09
C TRP A 250 10.22 20.07 3.16
N VAL A 251 9.84 19.45 2.05
CA VAL A 251 8.62 18.63 1.91
C VAL A 251 9.00 17.21 1.54
N GLU A 252 8.47 16.20 2.22
CA GLU A 252 8.75 14.79 1.90
C GLU A 252 8.17 14.44 0.50
N LEU A 253 8.96 13.79 -0.37
CA LEU A 253 8.57 13.50 -1.77
C LEU A 253 7.64 12.28 -1.91
N SER A 254 7.65 11.42 -0.91
CA SER A 254 6.74 10.28 -0.76
C SER A 254 6.42 10.17 0.72
N PRO A 255 5.68 11.13 1.30
CA PRO A 255 5.22 10.96 2.67
C PRO A 255 4.48 9.64 2.67
N SER A 256 4.83 8.73 3.57
CA SER A 256 4.17 7.44 3.70
C SER A 256 2.68 7.69 3.94
N TRP A 257 1.91 7.82 2.85
CA TRP A 257 0.51 8.15 2.90
C TRP A 257 -0.21 6.86 3.21
N THR A 258 -0.29 6.56 4.49
CA THR A 258 -1.26 5.63 5.03
C THR A 258 -2.21 6.33 5.99
N GLY A 259 -2.47 7.63 5.85
CA GLY A 259 -3.50 8.32 6.64
C GLY A 259 -3.38 8.10 8.17
N GLY A 260 -2.21 7.67 8.61
CA GLY A 260 -1.89 7.37 9.99
C GLY A 260 -1.40 8.66 10.60
N ILE A 261 -1.87 8.92 11.81
CA ILE A 261 -1.28 9.97 12.63
C ILE A 261 0.18 9.56 12.87
N ALA A 262 1.14 10.46 12.63
CA ALA A 262 2.55 10.14 12.79
C ALA A 262 2.86 9.67 14.23
N ASP A 263 3.96 8.95 14.41
CA ASP A 263 4.43 8.60 15.76
C ASP A 263 4.63 9.89 16.57
N ASP A 264 4.17 9.90 17.82
CA ASP A 264 4.11 11.08 18.72
C ASP A 264 3.29 12.31 18.25
N GLU A 265 2.60 12.27 17.10
CA GLU A 265 1.76 13.39 16.66
C GLU A 265 0.48 13.52 17.53
N VAL A 266 0.02 12.42 18.11
CA VAL A 266 -1.07 12.41 19.10
C VAL A 266 -0.52 12.65 20.49
N THR A 267 -0.35 13.92 20.86
CA THR A 267 0.07 14.30 22.21
C THR A 267 -1.14 14.42 23.15
N THR A 268 -0.92 14.32 24.46
CA THR A 268 -1.93 14.62 25.50
C THR A 268 -2.50 16.03 25.38
N ALA A 269 -1.78 16.97 24.75
CA ALA A 269 -2.28 18.32 24.46
C ALA A 269 -3.23 18.36 23.25
N LYS A 270 -3.08 17.46 22.28
CA LYS A 270 -3.93 17.35 21.08
C LYS A 270 -5.17 16.47 21.31
N ILE A 271 -5.12 15.57 22.28
CA ILE A 271 -6.30 14.93 22.90
C ILE A 271 -6.51 15.43 24.33
N ALA A 272 -6.52 16.75 24.51
CA ALA A 272 -6.94 17.33 25.78
C ALA A 272 -8.36 16.85 26.16
N ASP A 273 -8.72 16.93 27.44
CA ASP A 273 -10.11 16.74 27.87
C ASP A 273 -11.01 17.68 27.02
N ASP A 274 -12.11 17.15 26.49
CA ASP A 274 -13.00 17.79 25.50
C ASP A 274 -12.46 18.02 24.06
N ALA A 275 -11.27 17.53 23.69
CA ALA A 275 -10.77 17.68 22.33
C ALA A 275 -11.61 16.95 21.28
N VAL A 276 -12.28 15.85 21.66
CA VAL A 276 -13.24 15.11 20.82
C VAL A 276 -14.66 15.41 21.31
N THR A 277 -15.25 16.47 20.76
CA THR A 277 -16.65 16.83 21.02
C THR A 277 -17.60 15.93 20.24
N SER A 278 -18.85 15.79 20.69
CA SER A 278 -19.92 15.12 19.92
C SER A 278 -20.09 15.64 18.49
N ALA A 279 -19.78 16.92 18.23
CA ALA A 279 -19.78 17.51 16.89
C ALA A 279 -18.69 16.98 15.94
N LYS A 280 -17.65 16.33 16.49
CA LYS A 280 -16.53 15.72 15.75
C LYS A 280 -16.71 14.23 15.54
N LEU A 281 -17.73 13.63 16.15
CA LEU A 281 -18.10 12.23 15.97
C LEU A 281 -19.22 12.15 14.93
N ASP A 282 -19.20 11.12 14.09
CA ASP A 282 -20.23 10.88 13.08
C ASP A 282 -21.62 10.81 13.74
N PRO A 283 -22.62 11.58 13.28
CA PRO A 283 -24.00 11.48 13.74
C PRO A 283 -24.60 10.06 13.67
N GLY A 284 -24.00 9.16 12.87
CA GLY A 284 -24.36 7.76 12.75
C GLY A 284 -23.91 6.84 13.89
N ILE A 285 -23.06 7.31 14.83
CA ILE A 285 -22.77 6.56 16.06
C ILE A 285 -23.98 6.66 16.97
N ILE A 286 -24.58 5.50 17.32
CA ILE A 286 -25.79 5.40 18.16
C ILE A 286 -25.52 6.09 19.51
N PHE A 287 -25.94 7.36 19.60
CA PHE A 287 -25.94 8.10 20.84
C PHE A 287 -27.24 7.76 21.58
N VAL A 288 -27.15 6.99 22.65
CA VAL A 288 -28.26 6.88 23.61
C VAL A 288 -28.46 8.28 24.20
N PRO A 289 -29.61 8.94 23.99
CA PRO A 289 -29.78 10.31 24.44
C PRO A 289 -29.75 10.37 25.98
N THR A 290 -29.17 11.44 26.53
CA THR A 290 -29.22 11.70 27.97
C THR A 290 -30.67 11.72 28.44
N GLY A 291 -30.94 11.02 29.55
CA GLY A 291 -32.30 10.81 30.07
C GLY A 291 -33.01 9.56 29.53
N ALA A 292 -32.44 8.84 28.56
CA ALA A 292 -32.99 7.56 28.12
C ALA A 292 -32.88 6.51 29.24
N ILE A 293 -34.00 5.83 29.51
CA ILE A 293 -34.10 4.76 30.51
C ILE A 293 -34.09 3.41 29.79
N THR A 294 -33.30 2.47 30.29
CA THR A 294 -33.25 1.10 29.78
C THR A 294 -33.16 0.08 30.92
N ALA A 295 -33.60 -1.14 30.65
CA ALA A 295 -33.45 -2.27 31.57
C ALA A 295 -32.04 -2.87 31.41
N PHE A 296 -31.32 -3.01 32.51
CA PHE A 296 -29.95 -3.48 32.56
C PHE A 296 -29.85 -4.76 33.40
N GLY A 297 -29.11 -5.74 32.88
CA GLY A 297 -28.95 -7.06 33.51
C GLY A 297 -27.89 -7.14 34.61
N GLY A 298 -27.06 -6.12 34.77
CA GLY A 298 -26.05 -6.07 35.83
C GLY A 298 -26.56 -5.43 37.12
N SER A 299 -25.88 -5.70 38.22
CA SER A 299 -26.22 -5.20 39.57
C SER A 299 -25.65 -3.81 39.88
N THR A 300 -24.86 -3.22 38.98
CA THR A 300 -24.19 -1.92 39.17
C THR A 300 -24.29 -1.12 37.88
N ALA A 301 -24.71 0.14 37.95
CA ALA A 301 -24.82 0.99 36.77
C ALA A 301 -23.44 1.16 36.10
N PRO A 302 -23.33 0.96 34.77
CA PRO A 302 -22.08 1.19 34.07
C PRO A 302 -21.75 2.68 34.01
N THR A 303 -20.47 3.01 33.77
CA THR A 303 -20.01 4.39 33.59
C THR A 303 -20.84 5.11 32.53
N GLY A 304 -21.27 6.34 32.85
CA GLY A 304 -22.14 7.14 31.99
C GLY A 304 -23.64 6.89 32.19
N TYR A 305 -24.04 6.10 33.21
CA TYR A 305 -25.41 5.85 33.61
C TYR A 305 -25.59 5.96 35.13
N LEU A 306 -26.80 6.28 35.58
CA LEU A 306 -27.23 6.19 36.97
C LEU A 306 -28.33 5.13 37.12
N GLU A 307 -28.44 4.51 38.28
CA GLU A 307 -29.60 3.69 38.64
C GLU A 307 -30.82 4.59 38.88
N CYS A 308 -31.99 4.21 38.36
CA CYS A 308 -33.28 4.86 38.63
C CYS A 308 -33.81 4.51 40.03
N ASN A 309 -33.17 5.04 41.07
CA ASN A 309 -33.46 4.77 42.48
C ASN A 309 -33.85 6.02 43.30
N GLY A 310 -34.22 7.12 42.63
CA GLY A 310 -34.56 8.39 43.29
C GLY A 310 -33.37 9.29 43.68
N GLN A 311 -32.12 8.90 43.35
CA GLN A 311 -30.94 9.70 43.69
C GLN A 311 -30.87 11.05 42.94
N SER A 312 -30.07 11.97 43.48
CA SER A 312 -29.90 13.30 42.91
C SER A 312 -29.16 13.30 41.57
N THR A 313 -29.56 14.19 40.66
CA THR A 313 -28.86 14.47 39.39
C THR A 313 -27.74 15.50 39.54
N SER A 314 -27.38 15.88 40.77
CA SER A 314 -26.29 16.80 41.05
C SER A 314 -24.97 16.31 40.41
N GLY A 315 -24.35 17.15 39.57
CA GLY A 315 -23.18 16.79 38.77
C GLY A 315 -23.49 16.40 37.33
N TYR A 316 -24.76 16.23 36.96
CA TYR A 316 -25.20 15.84 35.61
C TYR A 316 -26.18 16.87 35.04
N ALA A 317 -25.67 18.04 34.64
CA ALA A 317 -26.50 19.17 34.19
C ALA A 317 -27.43 18.83 33.01
N ALA A 318 -26.94 18.05 32.04
CA ALA A 318 -27.72 17.61 30.89
C ALA A 318 -28.87 16.68 31.31
N LEU A 319 -28.64 15.76 32.25
CA LEU A 319 -29.67 14.89 32.79
C LEU A 319 -30.68 15.65 33.63
N ALA A 320 -30.21 16.58 34.47
CA ALA A 320 -31.07 17.41 35.30
C ALA A 320 -32.05 18.26 34.48
N ALA A 321 -31.66 18.68 33.27
CA ALA A 321 -32.55 19.36 32.33
C ALA A 321 -33.68 18.47 31.78
N VAL A 322 -33.51 17.14 31.79
CA VAL A 322 -34.50 16.18 31.28
C VAL A 322 -35.43 15.66 32.38
N VAL A 323 -34.88 15.22 33.52
CA VAL A 323 -35.66 14.56 34.59
C VAL A 323 -35.81 15.40 35.87
N GLY A 324 -35.18 16.57 35.94
CA GLY A 324 -35.18 17.43 37.12
C GLY A 324 -34.11 17.06 38.14
N ALA A 325 -34.32 17.45 39.40
CA ALA A 325 -33.30 17.36 40.46
C ALA A 325 -32.92 15.94 40.89
N ASN A 326 -33.76 14.94 40.59
CA ASN A 326 -33.56 13.55 40.94
C ASN A 326 -33.96 12.65 39.76
N VAL A 327 -33.31 11.49 39.64
CA VAL A 327 -33.77 10.44 38.72
C VAL A 327 -35.07 9.81 39.25
N PRO A 328 -35.94 9.26 38.40
CA PRO A 328 -37.10 8.50 38.87
C PRO A 328 -36.70 7.33 39.76
N ASP A 329 -37.54 6.97 40.73
CA ASP A 329 -37.41 5.70 41.45
C ASP A 329 -38.31 4.67 40.78
N LEU A 330 -37.70 3.70 40.07
CA LEU A 330 -38.41 2.69 39.29
C LEU A 330 -38.24 1.28 39.86
N ARG A 331 -37.77 1.17 41.10
CA ARG A 331 -37.55 -0.12 41.75
C ARG A 331 -38.89 -0.75 42.10
N GLY A 332 -39.18 -1.90 41.49
CA GLY A 332 -40.46 -2.61 41.66
C GLY A 332 -41.60 -2.10 40.77
N GLU A 333 -41.34 -1.13 39.89
CA GLU A 333 -42.36 -0.49 39.09
C GLU A 333 -42.51 -1.13 37.69
N PHE A 334 -43.75 -1.23 37.22
CA PHE A 334 -44.04 -1.51 35.81
C PHE A 334 -44.11 -0.21 35.01
N ILE A 335 -43.35 -0.14 33.92
CA ILE A 335 -43.37 1.01 33.02
C ILE A 335 -44.47 0.84 31.99
N ARG A 336 -45.27 1.89 31.81
CA ARG A 336 -46.28 1.99 30.75
C ARG A 336 -46.10 3.28 29.96
N GLY A 337 -46.49 3.25 28.69
CA GLY A 337 -46.45 4.43 27.83
C GLY A 337 -47.28 5.58 28.42
N TRP A 338 -46.72 6.80 28.40
CA TRP A 338 -47.46 8.00 28.77
C TRP A 338 -48.46 8.35 27.66
N ALA A 339 -49.70 8.61 28.04
CA ALA A 339 -50.77 8.94 27.11
C ALA A 339 -50.48 10.19 26.28
N ASN A 340 -49.78 11.17 26.86
CA ASN A 340 -49.59 12.50 26.27
C ASN A 340 -50.93 13.07 25.77
N THR A 341 -51.10 13.27 24.47
CA THR A 341 -52.34 13.78 23.87
C THR A 341 -53.36 12.69 23.50
N SER A 342 -53.09 11.42 23.82
CA SER A 342 -54.01 10.30 23.58
C SER A 342 -55.21 10.33 24.53
N SER A 343 -56.36 9.82 24.06
CA SER A 343 -57.59 9.71 24.86
C SER A 343 -57.56 8.58 25.89
N THR A 344 -56.68 7.60 25.73
CA THR A 344 -56.52 6.52 26.70
C THR A 344 -55.65 7.01 27.85
N ASP A 345 -56.18 7.04 29.07
CA ASP A 345 -55.43 7.45 30.29
C ASP A 345 -54.91 8.91 30.25
N SER A 346 -55.71 9.81 29.67
CA SER A 346 -55.36 11.22 29.40
C SER A 346 -55.19 12.09 30.64
N GLY A 347 -55.56 11.61 31.83
CA GLY A 347 -55.47 12.35 33.09
C GLY A 347 -54.08 12.30 33.75
N ARG A 348 -53.13 11.53 33.22
CA ARG A 348 -51.82 11.31 33.85
C ARG A 348 -50.73 12.25 33.32
N SER A 349 -49.91 12.71 34.26
CA SER A 349 -48.69 13.46 33.93
C SER A 349 -47.53 12.49 33.68
N LEU A 350 -46.54 12.90 32.88
CA LEU A 350 -45.33 12.10 32.68
C LEU A 350 -44.63 11.86 34.04
N GLY A 351 -44.26 10.61 34.32
CA GLY A 351 -43.63 10.23 35.59
C GLY A 351 -44.58 10.08 36.79
N SER A 352 -45.90 10.22 36.62
CA SER A 352 -46.84 10.01 37.72
C SER A 352 -46.97 8.52 38.10
N PHE A 353 -46.88 8.22 39.40
CA PHE A 353 -47.15 6.91 39.97
C PHE A 353 -48.63 6.53 39.88
N GLN A 354 -48.92 5.24 39.71
CA GLN A 354 -50.26 4.68 39.73
C GLN A 354 -50.24 3.34 40.48
N ASN A 355 -51.12 3.19 41.47
CA ASN A 355 -51.28 1.92 42.19
C ASN A 355 -51.84 0.82 41.29
N ASP A 356 -51.63 -0.45 41.69
CA ASP A 356 -52.26 -1.58 41.04
C ASP A 356 -53.78 -1.54 41.20
N ALA A 357 -54.49 -2.02 40.18
CA ALA A 357 -55.94 -2.09 40.16
C ALA A 357 -56.38 -3.29 39.30
N PHE A 358 -57.40 -4.00 39.76
CA PHE A 358 -58.11 -4.98 38.94
C PHE A 358 -59.19 -4.29 38.11
N GLU A 359 -59.46 -4.83 36.93
CA GLU A 359 -60.68 -4.47 36.20
C GLU A 359 -61.91 -4.89 37.01
N SER A 360 -62.95 -4.06 36.99
CA SER A 360 -64.22 -4.36 37.66
C SER A 360 -64.79 -5.67 37.12
N HIS A 361 -65.12 -6.61 38.02
CA HIS A 361 -65.70 -7.90 37.66
C HIS A 361 -66.61 -8.42 38.78
N ASP A 362 -67.51 -9.33 38.43
CA ASP A 362 -68.45 -9.97 39.35
C ASP A 362 -68.26 -11.49 39.38
N HIS A 363 -68.65 -12.10 40.50
CA HIS A 363 -68.73 -13.56 40.65
C HIS A 363 -70.18 -14.00 40.85
N THR A 364 -70.60 -15.01 40.10
CA THR A 364 -71.89 -15.68 40.34
C THR A 364 -71.71 -16.73 41.43
N LEU A 365 -72.40 -16.59 42.56
CA LEU A 365 -72.50 -17.65 43.56
C LEU A 365 -73.47 -18.72 43.06
N GLY A 366 -73.04 -19.99 43.06
CA GLY A 366 -73.94 -21.12 42.83
C GLY A 366 -74.87 -21.30 44.04
N SER A 367 -76.08 -21.82 43.81
CA SER A 367 -77.03 -22.17 44.89
C SER A 367 -76.32 -23.00 45.96
N GLU A 368 -76.35 -22.55 47.21
CA GLU A 368 -75.91 -23.39 48.33
C GLU A 368 -76.80 -24.64 48.30
N GLY A 369 -76.20 -25.80 48.02
CA GLY A 369 -76.94 -27.05 47.90
C GLY A 369 -77.78 -27.33 49.14
N SER A 370 -78.77 -28.22 49.00
CA SER A 370 -79.61 -28.65 50.12
C SER A 370 -78.76 -29.18 51.27
N HIS A 371 -78.84 -28.54 52.44
CA HIS A 371 -78.23 -29.05 53.67
C HIS A 371 -79.30 -29.27 54.73
N SER A 372 -79.08 -30.26 55.60
CA SER A 372 -80.04 -30.69 56.61
C SER A 372 -79.52 -30.38 58.00
N HIS A 373 -80.34 -29.75 58.83
CA HIS A 373 -80.09 -29.69 60.28
C HIS A 373 -80.55 -31.00 60.92
N SER A 374 -79.70 -31.62 61.74
CA SER A 374 -80.07 -32.77 62.55
C SER A 374 -80.52 -32.30 63.92
N ILE A 375 -81.73 -32.71 64.36
CA ILE A 375 -82.22 -32.47 65.71
C ILE A 375 -82.27 -33.82 66.41
N ASN A 376 -81.58 -33.93 67.54
CA ASN A 376 -81.33 -35.18 68.27
C ASN A 376 -82.21 -35.36 69.52
N ASN A 377 -83.38 -34.73 69.57
CA ASN A 377 -84.32 -34.91 70.69
C ASN A 377 -85.68 -35.41 70.19
N ASN A 378 -85.89 -36.73 70.30
CA ASN A 378 -87.23 -37.31 70.24
C ASN A 378 -87.99 -36.85 71.49
N GLY A 379 -88.87 -35.85 71.34
CA GLY A 379 -89.70 -35.35 72.41
C GLY A 379 -90.45 -36.47 73.12
N ASN A 380 -90.28 -36.57 74.44
CA ASN A 380 -90.97 -37.53 75.28
C ASN A 380 -92.45 -37.12 75.40
N HIS A 381 -93.39 -37.99 75.02
CA HIS A 381 -94.82 -37.77 75.26
C HIS A 381 -95.44 -38.98 75.96
N ASN A 382 -96.26 -38.70 76.97
CA ASN A 382 -97.01 -39.70 77.73
C ASN A 382 -98.48 -39.65 77.33
N HIS A 383 -99.11 -40.81 77.17
CA HIS A 383 -100.56 -40.91 77.05
C HIS A 383 -101.16 -41.25 78.42
N SER A 384 -102.22 -40.54 78.82
CA SER A 384 -102.98 -40.82 80.04
C SER A 384 -104.36 -41.36 79.65
N LEU A 385 -104.71 -42.55 80.14
CA LEU A 385 -106.05 -43.11 80.00
C LEU A 385 -106.89 -42.68 81.21
N GLY A 386 -107.95 -41.92 80.95
CA GLY A 386 -108.90 -41.47 81.97
C GLY A 386 -109.72 -42.61 82.57
N ALA A 387 -110.12 -42.46 83.83
CA ALA A 387 -110.91 -43.44 84.56
C ALA A 387 -112.26 -43.72 83.88
N VAL A 388 -112.55 -44.99 83.60
CA VAL A 388 -113.86 -45.41 83.08
C VAL A 388 -114.87 -45.38 84.23
N GLY A 389 -115.78 -44.42 84.15
CA GLY A 389 -116.74 -44.07 85.21
C GLY A 389 -117.81 -45.12 85.47
N ASN A 390 -118.39 -45.00 86.67
CA ASN A 390 -119.48 -45.83 87.20
C ASN A 390 -120.74 -45.75 86.31
N HIS A 391 -121.42 -46.87 86.11
CA HIS A 391 -122.64 -46.96 85.28
C HIS A 391 -123.87 -47.28 86.15
N THR A 392 -125.06 -46.90 85.70
CA THR A 392 -126.34 -47.11 86.39
C THR A 392 -127.39 -47.72 85.44
N HIS A 393 -128.41 -48.38 86.00
CA HIS A 393 -129.55 -48.93 85.25
C HIS A 393 -130.87 -48.40 85.81
N SER A 394 -131.85 -48.16 84.93
CA SER A 394 -133.18 -47.63 85.26
C SER A 394 -134.25 -48.72 85.21
N TYR A 395 -135.24 -48.62 86.12
CA TYR A 395 -136.46 -49.43 86.13
C TYR A 395 -137.70 -48.52 86.04
N TYR A 396 -138.76 -49.02 85.40
CA TYR A 396 -140.03 -48.32 85.22
C TYR A 396 -141.16 -49.00 86.02
N ASN A 397 -141.85 -48.23 86.86
CA ASN A 397 -143.14 -48.60 87.46
C ASN A 397 -144.24 -47.71 86.86
N ARG A 398 -145.39 -48.29 86.48
CA ARG A 398 -146.58 -47.58 86.01
C ARG A 398 -147.81 -48.13 86.74
N ASN A 399 -148.48 -47.28 87.52
CA ASN A 399 -149.85 -47.53 87.97
C ASN A 399 -150.76 -46.37 87.54
N SER A 400 -151.97 -46.65 87.05
CA SER A 400 -152.92 -45.68 86.51
C SER A 400 -154.30 -45.80 87.20
N ARG A 401 -154.54 -44.85 88.11
CA ARG A 401 -155.76 -44.13 88.52
C ARG A 401 -157.17 -44.67 88.18
N GLY A 402 -158.06 -44.64 89.20
CA GLY A 402 -159.49 -44.32 89.03
C GLY A 402 -160.55 -44.94 89.98
N ASP A 403 -160.49 -44.69 91.30
CA ASP A 403 -161.68 -44.58 92.19
C ASP A 403 -161.56 -43.28 93.00
N GLY A 404 -162.70 -42.75 93.42
CA GLY A 404 -162.95 -41.38 93.85
C GLY A 404 -162.16 -40.87 95.07
N ASP A 405 -161.86 -39.59 94.93
CA ASP A 405 -161.52 -38.55 95.90
C ASP A 405 -161.77 -38.82 97.40
N THR A 406 -160.70 -38.77 98.20
CA THR A 406 -160.48 -37.65 99.15
C THR A 406 -159.07 -37.75 99.74
N ASP A 407 -158.27 -36.75 99.38
CA ASP A 407 -157.30 -36.03 100.21
C ASP A 407 -156.15 -36.75 100.95
N ASP A 408 -154.95 -36.37 100.50
CA ASP A 408 -153.94 -35.67 101.30
C ASP A 408 -152.79 -36.50 101.93
N ASP A 409 -151.66 -36.42 101.21
CA ASP A 409 -150.26 -36.31 101.64
C ASP A 409 -149.68 -37.24 102.73
N THR A 410 -148.65 -38.00 102.36
CA THR A 410 -147.26 -37.54 102.55
C THR A 410 -146.22 -38.53 102.01
N ASN A 411 -145.37 -38.01 101.11
CA ASN A 411 -143.96 -38.34 100.90
C ASN A 411 -143.54 -39.79 100.54
N ILE A 412 -143.21 -39.94 99.27
CA ILE A 412 -142.58 -41.08 98.61
C ILE A 412 -141.09 -41.18 99.02
N ALA A 413 -140.70 -42.32 99.56
CA ALA A 413 -139.38 -42.91 99.35
C ALA A 413 -139.54 -44.44 99.41
N ASP A 414 -140.38 -44.96 98.52
CA ASP A 414 -140.82 -46.36 98.51
C ASP A 414 -139.76 -47.30 97.91
N ASP A 415 -139.20 -48.09 98.82
CA ASP A 415 -138.94 -49.53 98.79
C ASP A 415 -138.70 -50.27 97.45
N GLY A 416 -137.62 -51.06 97.46
CA GLY A 416 -137.64 -52.39 96.84
C GLY A 416 -136.84 -52.57 95.56
N THR A 417 -135.56 -52.95 95.68
CA THR A 417 -134.88 -53.70 94.58
C THR A 417 -134.09 -54.87 95.12
N THR A 418 -134.61 -56.06 94.82
CA THR A 418 -133.87 -57.31 94.83
C THR A 418 -132.93 -57.34 93.63
N THR A 419 -131.65 -57.60 93.85
CA THR A 419 -130.72 -57.92 92.76
C THR A 419 -129.74 -59.00 93.20
N ARG A 420 -129.76 -60.09 92.43
CA ARG A 420 -128.90 -61.27 92.53
C ARG A 420 -127.55 -60.93 91.91
N ASN A 421 -126.45 -61.35 92.53
CA ASN A 421 -125.14 -61.33 91.88
C ASN A 421 -125.13 -62.35 90.74
N THR A 422 -125.08 -61.88 89.50
CA THR A 422 -124.60 -62.68 88.37
C THR A 422 -123.09 -62.86 88.54
N GLY A 423 -122.59 -64.09 88.52
CA GLY A 423 -121.15 -64.35 88.55
C GLY A 423 -120.44 -63.61 87.41
N GLY A 424 -119.32 -62.95 87.74
CA GLY A 424 -118.51 -62.22 86.76
C GLY A 424 -117.86 -63.19 85.78
N GLY A 425 -118.43 -63.26 84.58
CA GLY A 425 -117.82 -63.88 83.41
C GLY A 425 -116.85 -62.95 82.70
N GLY A 426 -115.91 -63.57 81.97
CA GLY A 426 -115.34 -63.05 80.73
C GLY A 426 -114.12 -62.14 80.84
N SER A 427 -112.92 -62.73 80.96
CA SER A 427 -111.68 -62.04 80.55
C SER A 427 -111.82 -61.54 79.12
N HIS A 428 -111.62 -60.23 78.91
CA HIS A 428 -111.43 -59.66 77.59
C HIS A 428 -110.16 -58.80 77.60
N SER A 429 -109.46 -58.79 76.47
CA SER A 429 -108.26 -58.00 76.25
C SER A 429 -108.54 -56.95 75.18
N HIS A 430 -107.90 -55.79 75.32
CA HIS A 430 -107.88 -54.77 74.28
C HIS A 430 -106.51 -54.79 73.59
N SER A 431 -106.51 -54.81 72.26
CA SER A 431 -105.32 -54.55 71.45
C SER A 431 -105.29 -53.06 71.10
N VAL A 432 -104.21 -52.37 71.45
CA VAL A 432 -103.94 -51.01 70.95
C VAL A 432 -102.99 -51.14 69.76
N GLY A 433 -103.46 -50.71 68.58
CA GLY A 433 -102.66 -50.69 67.35
C GLY A 433 -101.51 -49.67 67.44
N ASN A 434 -100.45 -49.92 66.67
CA ASN A 434 -99.23 -49.11 66.60
C ASN A 434 -99.55 -47.61 66.46
N ALA A 435 -98.94 -46.77 67.29
CA ALA A 435 -99.14 -45.31 67.25
C ALA A 435 -98.93 -44.79 65.81
N GLY A 436 -99.96 -44.17 65.25
CA GLY A 436 -99.95 -43.65 63.88
C GLY A 436 -98.89 -42.56 63.68
N THR A 437 -98.37 -42.46 62.46
CA THR A 437 -97.37 -41.46 62.08
C THR A 437 -97.97 -40.05 62.18
N HIS A 438 -97.30 -39.13 62.88
CA HIS A 438 -97.67 -37.71 62.93
C HIS A 438 -96.50 -36.83 62.50
N SER A 439 -96.79 -35.60 62.09
CA SER A 439 -95.81 -34.63 61.60
C SER A 439 -95.95 -33.32 62.37
N HIS A 440 -94.84 -32.59 62.48
CA HIS A 440 -94.82 -31.21 62.99
C HIS A 440 -94.55 -30.25 61.83
N SER A 441 -95.22 -29.10 61.82
CA SER A 441 -94.90 -28.00 60.92
C SER A 441 -93.91 -27.07 61.61
N MET A 442 -92.76 -26.81 60.97
CA MET A 442 -91.73 -25.91 61.48
C MET A 442 -91.76 -24.59 60.69
N GLY A 443 -91.52 -23.48 61.38
CA GLY A 443 -91.38 -22.15 60.76
C GLY A 443 -90.06 -21.99 59.98
N SER A 444 -89.96 -20.91 59.20
CA SER A 444 -88.80 -20.59 58.35
C SER A 444 -87.50 -20.60 59.16
N ALA A 445 -86.48 -21.32 58.66
CA ALA A 445 -85.14 -21.28 59.22
C ALA A 445 -84.61 -19.84 59.17
N GLY A 446 -84.12 -19.32 60.30
CA GLY A 446 -83.67 -17.93 60.42
C GLY A 446 -82.53 -17.55 59.46
N SER A 447 -82.28 -16.25 59.33
CA SER A 447 -81.23 -15.71 58.46
C SER A 447 -79.84 -16.19 58.88
N HIS A 448 -79.04 -16.64 57.91
CA HIS A 448 -77.61 -16.91 58.07
C HIS A 448 -76.82 -16.19 56.98
N THR A 449 -75.53 -15.99 57.21
CA THR A 449 -74.65 -15.20 56.33
C THR A 449 -73.56 -16.06 55.73
N HIS A 450 -73.37 -15.95 54.41
CA HIS A 450 -72.19 -16.47 53.72
C HIS A 450 -71.19 -15.33 53.51
N THR A 451 -69.91 -15.57 53.77
CA THR A 451 -68.84 -14.58 53.62
C THR A 451 -67.89 -15.03 52.51
N VAL A 452 -67.59 -14.14 51.58
CA VAL A 452 -66.51 -14.32 50.61
C VAL A 452 -65.27 -13.63 51.15
N SER A 453 -64.21 -14.40 51.41
CA SER A 453 -62.93 -13.88 51.88
C SER A 453 -62.05 -13.40 50.72
N ASN A 454 -61.17 -12.44 50.98
CA ASN A 454 -60.15 -12.01 50.02
C ASN A 454 -59.23 -13.18 49.64
N SER A 455 -58.89 -13.31 48.36
CA SER A 455 -57.95 -14.29 47.84
C SER A 455 -56.96 -13.60 46.89
N GLY A 456 -55.65 -13.79 47.10
CA GLY A 456 -54.60 -13.15 46.32
C GLY A 456 -53.33 -12.85 47.12
N GLY A 457 -52.33 -12.30 46.45
CA GLY A 457 -51.13 -11.72 47.08
C GLY A 457 -51.32 -10.23 47.43
N SER A 458 -50.29 -9.60 48.00
CA SER A 458 -50.31 -8.17 48.36
C SER A 458 -50.20 -7.21 47.16
N GLU A 459 -49.91 -7.73 45.96
CA GLU A 459 -49.68 -6.95 44.75
C GLU A 459 -50.21 -7.73 43.53
N THR A 460 -50.90 -7.03 42.63
CA THR A 460 -51.33 -7.57 41.34
C THR A 460 -50.22 -7.43 40.31
N ARG A 461 -49.68 -8.56 39.81
CA ARG A 461 -48.60 -8.52 38.81
C ARG A 461 -48.64 -9.68 37.80
N PRO A 462 -48.26 -9.44 36.54
CA PRO A 462 -47.97 -10.52 35.59
C PRO A 462 -46.66 -11.22 35.97
N ARG A 463 -46.37 -12.37 35.32
CA ARG A 463 -45.03 -12.98 35.40
C ARG A 463 -44.00 -11.97 34.90
N ASN A 464 -42.94 -11.76 35.69
CA ASN A 464 -41.91 -10.77 35.39
C ASN A 464 -40.51 -11.27 35.81
N ILE A 465 -39.48 -10.60 35.31
CA ILE A 465 -38.07 -10.79 35.68
C ILE A 465 -37.55 -9.44 36.17
N ALA A 466 -36.84 -9.44 37.31
CA ALA A 466 -36.24 -8.23 37.86
C ALA A 466 -34.95 -7.86 37.11
N LEU A 467 -34.95 -6.68 36.50
CA LEU A 467 -33.76 -6.02 35.93
C LEU A 467 -33.63 -4.63 36.56
N MET A 468 -32.41 -4.10 36.58
CA MET A 468 -32.17 -2.75 37.10
C MET A 468 -32.47 -1.72 36.02
N TYR A 469 -33.32 -0.74 36.31
CA TYR A 469 -33.50 0.40 35.41
C TYR A 469 -32.33 1.38 35.58
N ILE A 470 -31.69 1.73 34.48
CA ILE A 470 -30.63 2.73 34.43
C ILE A 470 -30.99 3.85 33.47
N ILE A 471 -30.48 5.06 33.74
CA ILE A 471 -30.69 6.27 32.94
C ILE A 471 -29.37 6.84 32.46
N LYS A 472 -29.28 7.20 31.18
CA LYS A 472 -28.09 7.81 30.60
C LYS A 472 -27.85 9.19 31.19
N THR A 473 -26.66 9.44 31.74
CA THR A 473 -26.25 10.74 32.30
C THR A 473 -25.76 11.72 31.26
#